data_AF-W6JNI1-F1
#
_entry.id   AF-W6JNI1-F1
#
_cell.length_a   1.000
_cell.length_b   1.000
_cell.length_c   1.000
_cell.angle_alpha   90.00
_cell.angle_beta   90.00
_cell.angle_gamma   90.00
#
_symmetry.space_group_name_H-M   'P 1'
#
loop_
_entity.id
_entity.type
_entity.pdbx_description
1 polymer ?
#
loop_
_entity_poly.entity_id
_entity_poly.type
_entity_poly.pdbx_seq_one_letter_code
_entity_poly.pdbx_strand_id
1 'polypeptide(L)'
;MLEGAKSIGAGAATIALAGAAVGIGNVFSSLIHSVARNPSLAKQLFGYAILGFALTEAIALFALMMAFLILFVFRSKVSFSLIKKGSKNRQRTRLFR
;
A
#
# COMPACT_ATOMS: atom_id res chain seq x y z
N MET A 1 -12.37 18.44 8.19
CA MET A 1 -13.11 17.21 7.89
C MET A 1 -12.39 16.32 6.87
N LEU A 2 -11.94 16.84 5.72
CA LEU A 2 -11.28 16.03 4.67
C LEU A 2 -9.98 15.33 5.09
N GLU A 3 -9.17 15.94 5.98
CA GLU A 3 -7.92 15.31 6.47
C GLU A 3 -8.16 14.08 7.36
N GLY A 4 -9.28 14.04 8.10
CA GLY A 4 -9.69 12.88 8.89
C GLY A 4 -10.11 11.71 8.01
N ALA A 5 -10.92 11.97 6.96
CA ALA A 5 -11.32 10.93 6.01
C ALA A 5 -10.10 10.34 5.26
N LYS A 6 -9.08 11.14 4.99
CA LYS A 6 -7.84 10.71 4.34
C LYS A 6 -6.98 9.79 5.22
N SER A 7 -6.83 10.12 6.50
CA SER A 7 -6.09 9.27 7.44
C SER A 7 -6.80 7.95 7.70
N ILE A 8 -8.14 7.96 7.76
CA ILE A 8 -8.97 6.75 7.83
C ILE A 8 -8.82 5.91 6.55
N GLY A 9 -8.89 6.52 5.37
CA GLY A 9 -8.71 5.81 4.09
C GLY A 9 -7.31 5.21 3.92
N ALA A 10 -6.28 5.91 4.41
CA ALA A 10 -4.91 5.39 4.43
C ALA A 10 -4.75 4.19 5.37
N GLY A 11 -5.34 4.24 6.57
CA GLY A 11 -5.36 3.11 7.51
C GLY A 11 -6.19 1.92 7.00
N ALA A 12 -7.27 2.17 6.27
CA ALA A 12 -8.04 1.10 5.64
C ALA A 12 -7.24 0.41 4.51
N ALA A 13 -6.43 1.16 3.76
CA ALA A 13 -5.60 0.59 2.70
C ALA A 13 -4.50 -0.36 3.22
N THR A 14 -4.01 -0.16 4.45
CA THR A 14 -3.00 -1.07 5.04
C THR A 14 -3.57 -2.42 5.46
N ILE A 15 -4.89 -2.57 5.59
CA ILE A 15 -5.54 -3.86 5.86
C ILE A 15 -5.22 -4.89 4.76
N ALA A 16 -4.97 -4.43 3.53
CA ALA A 16 -4.53 -5.29 2.43
C ALA A 16 -3.24 -6.08 2.73
N LEU A 17 -2.37 -5.57 3.61
CA LEU A 17 -1.16 -6.29 4.05
C LEU A 17 -1.48 -7.59 4.81
N ALA A 18 -2.63 -7.66 5.48
CA ALA A 18 -3.04 -8.88 6.17
C ALA A 18 -3.25 -10.04 5.16
N GLY A 19 -3.76 -9.74 3.96
CA GLY A 19 -3.89 -10.72 2.88
C GLY A 19 -2.53 -11.25 2.39
N ALA A 20 -1.52 -10.38 2.32
CA ALA A 20 -0.16 -10.77 1.98
C ALA A 20 0.45 -11.70 3.04
N ALA A 21 0.27 -11.39 4.33
CA ALA A 21 0.74 -12.24 5.43
C ALA A 21 0.15 -13.66 5.36
N VAL A 22 -1.14 -13.78 5.09
CA VAL A 22 -1.81 -15.08 4.90
C VAL A 22 -1.28 -15.81 3.65
N GLY A 23 -1.09 -15.09 2.55
CA GLY A 23 -0.53 -15.65 1.31
C GLY A 23 0.85 -16.26 1.51
N ILE A 24 1.76 -15.52 2.16
CA ILE A 24 3.11 -15.97 2.48
C ILE A 24 3.06 -17.20 3.39
N GLY A 25 2.22 -17.17 4.44
CA GLY A 25 2.03 -18.30 5.36
C GLY A 25 1.57 -19.57 4.63
N ASN A 26 0.65 -19.46 3.69
CA ASN A 26 0.16 -20.60 2.91
C ASN A 26 1.22 -21.17 1.96
N VAL A 27 2.01 -20.32 1.30
CA VAL A 27 3.11 -20.76 0.41
C VAL A 27 4.14 -21.55 1.19
N PHE A 28 4.61 -21.03 2.33
CA PHE A 28 5.62 -21.72 3.15
C PHE A 28 5.06 -22.95 3.85
N SER A 29 3.81 -22.94 4.32
CA SER A 29 3.15 -24.12 4.90
C SER A 29 3.07 -25.28 3.90
N SER A 30 2.69 -24.98 2.66
CA SER A 30 2.60 -25.97 1.58
C SER A 30 3.98 -26.49 1.18
N LEU A 31 5.00 -25.64 1.18
CA LEU A 31 6.39 -26.04 0.94
C LEU A 31 6.87 -27.03 2.01
N ILE A 32 6.71 -26.71 3.30
CA ILE A 32 7.17 -27.57 4.39
C ILE A 32 6.47 -28.94 4.33
N HIS A 33 5.15 -28.96 4.14
CA HIS A 33 4.40 -30.21 3.99
C HIS A 33 4.87 -31.05 2.80
N SER A 34 5.19 -30.41 1.69
CA SER A 34 5.62 -31.12 0.47
C SER A 34 7.05 -31.64 0.58
N VAL A 35 7.95 -30.85 1.18
CA VAL A 35 9.34 -31.25 1.47
C VAL A 35 9.39 -32.38 2.50
N ALA A 36 8.52 -32.33 3.52
CA ALA A 36 8.41 -33.39 4.53
C ALA A 36 7.98 -34.73 3.93
N ARG A 37 7.16 -34.73 2.87
CA ARG A 37 6.74 -35.95 2.17
C ARG A 37 7.79 -36.49 1.20
N ASN A 38 8.46 -35.61 0.47
CA ASN A 38 9.45 -35.99 -0.55
C ASN A 38 10.66 -35.04 -0.53
N PRO A 39 11.67 -35.30 0.32
CA PRO A 39 12.82 -34.39 0.48
C PRO A 39 13.73 -34.35 -0.76
N SER A 40 13.70 -35.36 -1.63
CA SER A 40 14.48 -35.40 -2.87
C SER A 40 14.15 -34.27 -3.86
N LEU A 41 12.90 -33.80 -3.85
CA LEU A 41 12.42 -32.74 -4.73
C LEU A 41 12.53 -31.34 -4.09
N ALA A 42 13.09 -31.23 -2.89
CA ALA A 42 13.10 -29.98 -2.12
C ALA A 42 13.70 -28.80 -2.89
N LYS A 43 14.76 -29.01 -3.68
CA LYS A 43 15.42 -27.95 -4.44
C LYS A 43 14.52 -27.36 -5.55
N GLN A 44 13.72 -28.21 -6.20
CA GLN A 44 12.77 -27.76 -7.23
C GLN A 44 11.55 -27.09 -6.61
N LEU A 45 11.00 -27.67 -5.53
CA LEU A 45 9.87 -27.07 -4.81
C LEU A 45 10.24 -25.74 -4.16
N PHE A 46 11.46 -25.59 -3.66
CA PHE A 46 11.94 -24.31 -3.14
C PHE A 46 11.96 -23.23 -4.24
N GLY A 47 12.34 -23.58 -5.47
CA GLY A 47 12.25 -22.67 -6.61
C GLY A 47 10.82 -22.20 -6.88
N TYR A 48 9.83 -23.12 -6.86
CA TYR A 48 8.43 -22.75 -7.00
C TYR A 48 7.89 -21.94 -5.83
N ALA A 49 8.33 -22.22 -4.60
CA ALA A 49 7.93 -21.47 -3.43
C ALA A 49 8.47 -20.03 -3.46
N ILE A 50 9.70 -19.81 -3.91
CA ILE A 50 10.26 -18.45 -4.08
C ILE A 50 9.50 -17.69 -5.18
N LEU A 51 9.11 -18.37 -6.27
CA LEU A 51 8.28 -17.75 -7.31
C LEU A 51 6.90 -17.35 -6.75
N GLY A 52 6.23 -18.22 -5.97
CA GLY A 52 4.97 -17.91 -5.31
C GLY A 52 5.09 -16.80 -4.25
N PHE A 53 6.19 -16.79 -3.50
CA PHE A 53 6.52 -15.71 -2.56
C PHE A 53 6.69 -14.37 -3.28
N ALA A 54 7.47 -14.33 -4.37
CA ALA A 54 7.69 -13.12 -5.15
C ALA A 54 6.39 -12.55 -5.74
N LEU A 55 5.48 -13.42 -6.20
CA LEU A 55 4.16 -12.99 -6.68
C LEU A 55 3.30 -12.40 -5.56
N THR A 56 3.33 -13.02 -4.37
CA THR A 56 2.57 -12.53 -3.20
C THR A 56 3.11 -11.17 -2.75
N GLU A 57 4.43 -11.00 -2.71
CA GLU A 57 5.10 -9.72 -2.40
C GLU A 57 4.79 -8.65 -3.44
N ALA A 58 4.76 -8.99 -4.73
CA ALA A 58 4.41 -8.02 -5.78
C ALA A 58 3.01 -7.43 -5.58
N ILE A 59 2.03 -8.25 -5.17
CA ILE A 59 0.67 -7.79 -4.86
C ILE A 59 0.64 -6.97 -3.57
N ALA A 60 1.41 -7.37 -2.54
CA ALA A 60 1.54 -6.64 -1.29
C ALA A 60 2.12 -5.23 -1.50
N LEU A 61 3.21 -5.14 -2.28
CA LEU A 61 3.84 -3.88 -2.65
C LEU A 61 2.94 -3.01 -3.52
N PHE A 62 2.13 -3.62 -4.40
CA PHE A 62 1.13 -2.88 -5.18
C PHE A 62 0.05 -2.25 -4.27
N ALA A 63 -0.43 -2.96 -3.26
CA ALA A 63 -1.37 -2.42 -2.28
C ALA A 63 -0.73 -1.31 -1.43
N LEU A 64 0.52 -1.49 -0.99
CA LEU A 64 1.30 -0.46 -0.29
C LEU A 64 1.53 0.79 -1.15
N MET A 65 1.80 0.62 -2.44
CA MET A 65 1.94 1.72 -3.38
C MET A 65 0.65 2.56 -3.43
N MET A 66 -0.52 1.90 -3.48
CA MET A 66 -1.81 2.62 -3.44
C MET A 66 -2.04 3.34 -2.11
N ALA A 67 -1.67 2.72 -0.99
CA ALA A 67 -1.73 3.36 0.33
C ALA A 67 -0.85 4.63 0.38
N PHE A 68 0.38 4.57 -0.13
CA PHE A 68 1.27 5.72 -0.23
C PHE A 68 0.75 6.80 -1.19
N LEU A 69 0.12 6.41 -2.30
CA LEU A 69 -0.48 7.36 -3.24
C LEU A 69 -1.59 8.17 -2.57
N ILE A 70 -2.45 7.51 -1.78
CA ILE A 70 -3.50 8.19 -0.99
C ILE A 70 -2.88 9.13 0.05
N LEU A 71 -1.80 8.72 0.73
CA LEU A 71 -1.14 9.54 1.76
C LEU A 71 -0.39 10.76 1.19
N PHE A 72 0.41 10.59 0.14
CA PHE A 72 1.31 11.64 -0.35
C PHE A 72 0.68 12.55 -1.40
N VAL A 73 -0.03 12.01 -2.41
CA VAL A 73 -0.56 12.83 -3.53
C VAL A 73 -1.68 13.76 -3.07
N PHE A 74 -2.57 13.28 -2.19
CA PHE A 74 -3.65 14.12 -1.65
C PHE A 74 -3.16 15.17 -0.64
N ARG A 75 -1.93 15.08 -0.10
CA ARG A 75 -1.36 16.14 0.78
C ARG A 75 -0.96 17.37 -0.05
N SER A 76 -0.34 17.16 -1.21
CA SER A 76 0.18 18.23 -2.06
C SER A 76 -0.92 19.14 -2.62
N LYS A 77 -2.11 18.61 -2.92
CA LYS A 77 -3.22 19.43 -3.45
C LYS A 77 -3.93 20.27 -2.39
N VAL A 78 -4.06 19.82 -1.14
CA VAL A 78 -4.75 20.60 -0.10
C VAL A 78 -3.93 21.81 0.34
N SER A 79 -2.62 21.64 0.54
CA SER A 79 -1.73 22.76 0.88
C SER A 79 -1.66 23.79 -0.25
N PHE A 80 -1.56 23.35 -1.51
CA PHE A 80 -1.52 24.24 -2.66
C PHE A 80 -2.86 24.96 -2.91
N SER A 81 -3.99 24.30 -2.65
CA SER A 81 -5.33 24.91 -2.77
C SER A 81 -5.58 25.97 -1.67
N LEU A 82 -5.09 25.73 -0.45
CA LEU A 82 -5.14 26.73 0.64
C LEU A 82 -4.23 27.94 0.35
N ILE A 83 -3.03 27.73 -0.21
CA ILE A 83 -2.15 28.83 -0.65
C ILE A 83 -2.82 29.64 -1.79
N LYS A 84 -3.49 28.99 -2.76
CA LYS A 84 -4.26 29.70 -3.79
C LYS A 84 -5.46 30.45 -3.22
N LYS A 85 -6.20 29.88 -2.26
CA LYS A 85 -7.34 30.54 -1.61
C LYS A 85 -6.91 31.72 -0.73
N GLY A 86 -5.81 31.60 0.00
CA GLY A 86 -5.24 32.67 0.82
C GLY A 86 -4.72 33.86 0.01
N SER A 87 -4.13 33.60 -1.16
CA SER A 87 -3.71 34.67 -2.10
C SER A 87 -4.90 35.37 -2.77
N LYS A 88 -5.93 34.61 -3.19
CA LYS A 88 -7.13 35.17 -3.85
C LYS A 88 -7.96 36.07 -2.92
N ASN A 89 -8.02 35.75 -1.62
CA ASN A 89 -8.77 36.56 -0.65
C ASN A 89 -8.01 37.84 -0.22
N ARG A 90 -6.67 37.83 -0.29
CA ARG A 90 -5.81 39.00 -0.01
C ARG A 90 -5.75 39.98 -1.20
N GLN A 91 -5.92 39.50 -2.43
CA GLN A 91 -6.11 40.33 -3.62
C GLN A 91 -7.47 41.05 -3.60
N ARG A 92 -8.54 40.37 -3.15
CA ARG A 92 -9.89 40.96 -3.08
C ARG A 92 -10.03 42.08 -2.04
N THR A 93 -9.25 42.04 -0.96
CA THR A 93 -9.22 43.10 0.08
C THR A 93 -8.35 44.30 -0.28
N ARG A 94 -7.47 44.20 -1.28
CA ARG A 94 -6.71 45.35 -1.84
C ARG A 94 -7.42 46.03 -3.01
N LEU A 95 -8.44 45.39 -3.60
CA LEU A 95 -9.26 45.94 -4.68
C LEU A 95 -10.48 46.73 -4.16
N PHE A 96 -10.69 46.75 -2.84
CA PHE A 96 -11.79 47.43 -2.14
C PHE A 96 -11.27 48.51 -1.16
N ARG A 97 -10.03 48.97 -1.33
CA ARG A 97 -9.44 50.11 -0.63
C ARG A 97 -8.95 51.13 -1.64
#